data_AF-A0A7L5BRQ2-F1
#
_entry.id   AF-A0A7L5BRQ2-F1
#
_cell.length_a   1.000
_cell.length_b   1.000
_cell.length_c   1.000
_cell.angle_alpha   90.00
_cell.angle_beta   90.00
_cell.angle_gamma   90.00
#
_symmetry.space_group_name_H-M   'P 1'
#
loop_
_entity.id
_entity.type
_entity.pdbx_description
1 polymer ?
#
loop_
_entity_poly.entity_id
_entity_poly.type
_entity_poly.pdbx_seq_one_letter_code
_entity_poly.pdbx_strand_id
1 'polypeptide(L)'
;MHALNRGPVFFGPAPGGRPQNRFDAPDQEYRVLYAAEHLEGAFVETVLRRPVGRILRRASVEERGWSILRPSRPLALAKLFDDGLQFHQIDASEISVDNYAPSRALALALYAEFNDLDGLAYRSRYNNGEICYAIFDRISPGEFDPGPVSPFVDHKDRVDAMMELYGAVFDTSLPIPPI
;
A
#
# COMPACT_ATOMS: atom_id res chain seq x y z
N MET A 1 1.78 1.48 6.62
CA MET A 1 0.96 2.65 7.03
C MET A 1 -0.50 2.25 7.02
N HIS A 2 -1.31 2.66 7.98
CA HIS A 2 -2.67 2.17 8.15
C HIS A 2 -3.58 3.23 8.78
N ALA A 3 -4.90 3.01 8.69
CA ALA A 3 -5.87 3.77 9.49
C ALA A 3 -5.74 3.34 10.96
N LEU A 4 -5.85 4.29 11.89
CA LEU A 4 -5.67 4.01 13.32
C LEU A 4 -6.73 3.01 13.86
N ASN A 5 -7.90 2.91 13.20
CA ASN A 5 -8.98 1.99 13.57
C ASN A 5 -8.86 0.55 13.01
N ARG A 6 -7.85 0.23 12.19
CA ARG A 6 -7.66 -1.12 11.61
C ARG A 6 -6.45 -1.89 12.14
N GLY A 7 -5.48 -1.19 12.73
CA GLY A 7 -4.19 -1.76 13.12
C GLY A 7 -3.22 -1.99 11.94
N PRO A 8 -1.96 -2.35 12.22
CA PRO A 8 -0.87 -2.41 11.23
C PRO A 8 -0.87 -3.66 10.35
N VAL A 9 -1.48 -4.75 10.80
CA VAL A 9 -1.59 -6.02 10.05
C VAL A 9 -3.05 -6.21 9.65
N PHE A 10 -3.40 -5.71 8.46
CA PHE A 10 -4.74 -5.82 7.90
C PHE A 10 -4.69 -6.38 6.49
N PHE A 11 -5.25 -7.58 6.30
CA PHE A 11 -5.44 -8.21 5.00
C PHE A 11 -6.79 -7.81 4.44
N GLY A 12 -6.77 -7.01 3.37
CA GLY A 12 -7.94 -6.50 2.69
C GLY A 12 -8.17 -7.14 1.31
N PRO A 13 -9.36 -6.94 0.73
CA PRO A 13 -10.56 -6.38 1.36
C PRO A 13 -11.10 -7.31 2.46
N ALA A 14 -11.97 -6.78 3.34
CA ALA A 14 -12.66 -7.61 4.33
C ALA A 14 -13.56 -8.64 3.63
N PRO A 15 -13.87 -9.80 4.25
CA PRO A 15 -14.72 -10.82 3.65
C PRO A 15 -16.03 -10.24 3.10
N GLY A 16 -16.35 -10.54 1.83
CA GLY A 16 -17.52 -10.02 1.12
C GLY A 16 -17.35 -8.60 0.56
N GLY A 17 -16.19 -7.97 0.77
CA GLY A 17 -15.82 -6.70 0.16
C GLY A 17 -15.40 -6.86 -1.30
N ARG A 18 -15.59 -5.81 -2.09
CA ARG A 18 -15.11 -5.77 -3.48
C ARG A 18 -13.62 -5.42 -3.54
N PRO A 19 -12.86 -5.93 -4.53
CA PRO A 19 -11.46 -5.58 -4.71
C PRO A 19 -11.30 -4.09 -5.05
N GLN A 20 -10.46 -3.39 -4.30
CA GLN A 20 -10.26 -1.94 -4.42
C GLN A 20 -8.85 -1.55 -4.83
N ASN A 21 -7.86 -2.40 -4.55
CA ASN A 21 -6.47 -2.13 -4.85
C ASN A 21 -5.96 -3.02 -5.99
N ARG A 22 -4.71 -2.76 -6.36
CA ARG A 22 -4.07 -3.20 -7.60
C ARG A 22 -3.93 -4.71 -7.72
N PHE A 23 -3.69 -5.39 -6.62
CA PHE A 23 -3.43 -6.83 -6.59
C PHE A 23 -4.46 -7.61 -5.78
N ASP A 24 -5.58 -6.96 -5.42
CA ASP A 24 -6.68 -7.62 -4.72
C ASP A 24 -7.27 -8.74 -5.58
N ALA A 25 -7.57 -9.87 -4.97
CA ALA A 25 -8.15 -11.02 -5.64
C ALA A 25 -9.50 -10.63 -6.32
N PRO A 26 -9.71 -10.96 -7.61
CA PRO A 26 -10.92 -10.62 -8.34
C PRO A 26 -12.20 -11.09 -7.64
N ASP A 27 -12.20 -12.32 -7.13
CA ASP A 27 -13.35 -13.05 -6.60
C ASP A 27 -13.12 -13.56 -5.16
N GLN A 28 -12.31 -12.85 -4.36
CA GLN A 28 -12.01 -13.15 -2.94
C GLN A 28 -11.17 -14.43 -2.70
N GLU A 29 -10.39 -14.87 -3.69
CA GLU A 29 -9.53 -16.05 -3.61
C GLU A 29 -8.44 -15.94 -2.53
N TYR A 30 -8.01 -14.71 -2.25
CA TYR A 30 -7.06 -14.35 -1.20
C TYR A 30 -7.28 -12.91 -0.75
N ARG A 31 -6.63 -12.54 0.36
CA ARG A 31 -6.56 -11.15 0.82
C ARG A 31 -5.13 -10.66 0.81
N VAL A 32 -4.97 -9.33 0.79
CA VAL A 32 -3.69 -8.65 0.59
C VAL A 32 -3.41 -7.66 1.72
N LEU A 33 -2.23 -7.78 2.32
CA LEU A 33 -1.62 -6.77 3.17
C LEU A 33 -0.67 -5.92 2.33
N TYR A 34 -0.91 -4.61 2.28
CA TYR A 34 -0.05 -3.66 1.58
C TYR A 34 0.97 -3.03 2.53
N ALA A 35 2.24 -3.10 2.14
CA ALA A 35 3.35 -2.47 2.85
C ALA A 35 4.29 -1.75 1.86
N ALA A 36 5.25 -1.00 2.39
CA ALA A 36 6.34 -0.43 1.61
C ALA A 36 7.64 -0.57 2.37
N GLU A 37 8.76 -0.56 1.64
CA GLU A 37 10.10 -0.65 2.21
C GLU A 37 10.39 0.56 3.11
N HIS A 38 9.98 1.75 2.67
CA HIS A 38 10.10 2.99 3.43
C HIS A 38 8.74 3.66 3.68
N LEU A 39 8.69 4.50 4.71
CA LEU A 39 7.48 5.25 5.07
C LEU A 39 7.05 6.17 3.93
N GLU A 40 8.00 6.75 3.23
CA GLU A 40 7.86 7.60 2.06
C GLU A 40 7.02 6.95 0.97
N GLY A 41 7.35 5.70 0.62
CA GLY A 41 6.58 4.90 -0.34
C GLY A 41 5.15 4.65 0.14
N ALA A 42 4.99 4.24 1.41
CA ALA A 42 3.67 3.99 1.99
C ALA A 42 2.80 5.26 2.07
N PHE A 43 3.41 6.41 2.36
CA PHE A 43 2.76 7.70 2.47
C PHE A 43 2.23 8.13 1.11
N VAL A 44 3.07 8.10 0.09
CA VAL A 44 2.68 8.44 -1.28
C VAL A 44 1.58 7.52 -1.79
N GLU A 45 1.72 6.22 -1.60
CA GLU A 45 0.74 5.20 -2.04
C GLU A 45 -0.54 5.17 -1.22
N THR A 46 -0.77 6.09 -0.27
CA THR A 46 -2.00 6.08 0.54
C THR A 46 -2.58 7.46 0.76
N VAL A 47 -1.74 8.47 1.02
CA VAL A 47 -2.14 9.87 1.23
C VAL A 47 -2.10 10.65 -0.09
N LEU A 48 -1.12 10.39 -0.95
CA LEU A 48 -0.87 11.18 -2.17
C LEU A 48 -1.18 10.43 -3.48
N ARG A 49 -2.11 9.46 -3.43
CA ARG A 49 -2.56 8.65 -4.60
C ARG A 49 -3.07 9.48 -5.78
N ARG A 50 -3.25 10.80 -5.65
CA ARG A 50 -3.63 11.70 -6.74
C ARG A 50 -2.44 12.62 -7.08
N PRO A 51 -1.86 12.55 -8.29
CA PRO A 51 -0.71 13.39 -8.66
C PRO A 51 -1.10 14.85 -8.93
N VAL A 52 -2.34 15.12 -9.35
CA VAL A 52 -2.83 16.48 -9.63
C VAL A 52 -3.59 17.02 -8.43
N GLY A 53 -3.32 18.27 -8.04
CA GLY A 53 -4.09 18.99 -7.02
C GLY A 53 -4.00 18.39 -5.62
N ARG A 54 -2.77 18.14 -5.14
CA ARG A 54 -2.48 17.56 -3.80
C ARG A 54 -2.75 18.54 -2.67
N ILE A 55 -4.01 18.92 -2.52
CA ILE A 55 -4.50 19.72 -1.42
C ILE A 55 -5.23 18.78 -0.44
N LEU A 56 -4.75 18.71 0.79
CA LEU A 56 -5.24 17.75 1.79
C LEU A 56 -5.71 18.44 3.06
N ARG A 57 -6.73 17.89 3.71
CA ARG A 57 -7.04 18.25 5.10
C ARG A 57 -6.06 17.51 6.01
N ARG A 58 -5.43 18.26 6.92
CA ARG A 58 -4.48 17.68 7.90
C ARG A 58 -5.11 16.56 8.72
N ALA A 59 -6.34 16.77 9.20
CA ALA A 59 -7.08 15.78 9.97
C ALA A 59 -7.17 14.42 9.24
N SER A 60 -7.39 14.41 7.92
CA SER A 60 -7.46 13.18 7.12
C SER A 60 -6.13 12.43 7.03
N VAL A 61 -5.00 13.12 7.18
CA VAL A 61 -3.68 12.49 7.30
C VAL A 61 -3.48 11.96 8.73
N GLU A 62 -3.89 12.74 9.73
CA GLU A 62 -3.74 12.44 11.16
C GLU A 62 -4.62 11.27 11.67
N GLU A 63 -5.64 10.86 10.91
CA GLU A 63 -6.41 9.61 11.12
C GLU A 63 -5.59 8.32 10.88
N ARG A 64 -4.31 8.45 10.52
CA ARG A 64 -3.43 7.35 10.13
C ARG A 64 -2.16 7.33 10.98
N GLY A 65 -1.50 6.20 10.95
CA GLY A 65 -0.17 6.01 11.52
C GLY A 65 0.64 5.02 10.73
N TRP A 66 1.88 4.80 11.17
CA TRP A 66 2.74 3.76 10.61
C TRP A 66 3.31 2.87 11.71
N SER A 67 3.66 1.66 11.32
CA SER A 67 4.40 0.69 12.12
C SER A 67 5.40 0.01 11.21
N ILE A 68 6.56 -0.32 11.76
CA ILE A 68 7.52 -1.22 11.10
C ILE A 68 6.97 -2.64 11.25
N LEU A 69 6.79 -3.36 10.14
CA LEU A 69 6.39 -4.76 10.15
C LEU A 69 7.63 -5.64 10.03
N ARG A 70 7.78 -6.60 10.94
CA ARG A 70 8.85 -7.60 10.88
C ARG A 70 8.23 -8.99 10.74
N PRO A 71 8.34 -9.65 9.57
CA PRO A 71 7.89 -11.03 9.46
C PRO A 71 8.81 -11.94 10.29
N SER A 72 8.26 -13.00 10.87
CA SER A 72 8.98 -13.98 11.69
C SER A 72 9.96 -14.85 10.89
N ARG A 73 9.85 -14.81 9.55
CA ARG A 73 10.72 -15.50 8.59
C ARG A 73 10.91 -14.64 7.34
N PRO A 74 11.92 -14.94 6.49
CA PRO A 74 11.99 -14.38 5.15
C PRO A 74 10.71 -14.70 4.34
N LEU A 75 10.26 -13.74 3.53
CA LEU A 75 9.09 -13.89 2.67
C LEU A 75 9.52 -14.13 1.22
N ALA A 76 8.89 -15.10 0.56
CA ALA A 76 9.08 -15.36 -0.86
C ALA A 76 8.18 -14.41 -1.67
N LEU A 77 8.76 -13.41 -2.32
CA LEU A 77 8.01 -12.39 -3.07
C LEU A 77 8.37 -12.44 -4.55
N ALA A 78 7.35 -12.42 -5.42
CA ALA A 78 7.57 -12.29 -6.86
C ALA A 78 8.04 -10.87 -7.17
N LYS A 79 9.13 -10.75 -7.92
CA LYS A 79 9.73 -9.46 -8.29
C LYS A 79 9.01 -8.91 -9.52
N LEU A 80 8.15 -7.92 -9.34
CA LEU A 80 7.42 -7.24 -10.41
C LEU A 80 8.02 -5.88 -10.75
N PHE A 81 9.34 -5.82 -10.87
CA PHE A 81 10.10 -4.63 -11.24
C PHE A 81 11.48 -5.00 -11.79
N ASP A 82 12.13 -4.04 -12.46
CA ASP A 82 13.42 -4.22 -13.13
C ASP A 82 13.42 -5.45 -14.06
N ASP A 83 14.40 -6.35 -13.93
CA ASP A 83 14.52 -7.61 -14.67
C ASP A 83 13.40 -8.62 -14.39
N GLY A 84 12.70 -8.48 -13.26
CA GLY A 84 11.55 -9.33 -12.92
C GLY A 84 10.37 -9.16 -13.87
N LEU A 85 10.20 -7.98 -14.46
CA LEU A 85 9.16 -7.74 -15.48
C LEU A 85 9.36 -8.63 -16.71
N GLN A 86 10.62 -8.73 -17.18
CA GLN A 86 10.97 -9.60 -18.31
C GLN A 86 10.80 -11.08 -17.96
N PHE A 87 11.17 -11.47 -16.73
CA PHE A 87 10.95 -12.85 -16.26
C PHE A 87 9.47 -13.24 -16.30
N HIS A 88 8.58 -12.32 -15.90
CA HIS A 88 7.13 -12.52 -15.93
C HIS A 88 6.48 -12.19 -17.28
N GLN A 89 7.26 -11.79 -18.29
CA GLN A 89 6.78 -11.42 -19.62
C GLN A 89 5.70 -10.32 -19.60
N ILE A 90 5.84 -9.37 -18.68
CA ILE A 90 4.95 -8.21 -18.53
C ILE A 90 5.74 -6.92 -18.68
N ASP A 91 5.04 -5.83 -19.02
CA ASP A 91 5.58 -4.49 -18.92
C ASP A 91 5.11 -3.73 -17.66
N ALA A 92 5.82 -2.65 -17.31
CA ALA A 92 5.47 -1.85 -16.13
C ALA A 92 4.09 -1.16 -16.26
N SER A 93 3.60 -0.92 -17.48
CA SER A 93 2.29 -0.30 -17.74
C SER A 93 1.15 -1.24 -17.37
N GLU A 94 1.30 -2.55 -17.57
CA GLU A 94 0.29 -3.56 -17.19
C GLU A 94 -0.03 -3.56 -15.68
N ILE A 95 0.92 -3.12 -14.86
CA ILE A 95 0.80 -3.05 -13.40
C ILE A 95 0.83 -1.63 -12.83
N SER A 96 0.75 -0.59 -13.67
CA SER A 96 0.80 0.82 -13.20
C SER A 96 -0.35 1.70 -13.71
N VAL A 97 -1.35 1.12 -14.39
CA VAL A 97 -2.55 1.81 -14.88
C VAL A 97 -3.70 1.82 -13.86
N ASP A 98 -4.67 2.72 -14.06
CA ASP A 98 -5.88 2.83 -13.23
C ASP A 98 -6.83 1.62 -13.38
N ASN A 99 -6.77 0.94 -14.52
CA ASN A 99 -7.47 -0.33 -14.70
C ASN A 99 -6.70 -1.46 -14.02
N TYR A 100 -7.13 -1.87 -12.83
CA TYR A 100 -6.49 -2.96 -12.09
C TYR A 100 -6.82 -4.36 -12.60
N ALA A 101 -7.64 -4.53 -13.64
CA ALA A 101 -7.97 -5.87 -14.13
C ALA A 101 -6.73 -6.71 -14.52
N PRO A 102 -5.75 -6.21 -15.28
CA PRO A 102 -4.55 -6.98 -15.65
C PRO A 102 -3.69 -7.32 -14.43
N SER A 103 -3.43 -6.35 -13.55
CA SER A 103 -2.61 -6.56 -12.36
C SER A 103 -3.23 -7.55 -11.37
N ARG A 104 -4.56 -7.58 -11.25
CA ARG A 104 -5.27 -8.57 -10.43
C ARG A 104 -5.24 -9.96 -11.06
N ALA A 105 -5.40 -10.06 -12.38
CA ALA A 105 -5.30 -11.33 -13.09
C ALA A 105 -3.89 -11.94 -12.94
N LEU A 106 -2.84 -11.14 -13.08
CA LEU A 106 -1.46 -11.54 -12.84
C LEU A 106 -1.25 -12.01 -11.40
N ALA A 107 -1.71 -11.24 -10.40
CA ALA A 107 -1.57 -11.60 -8.99
C ALA A 107 -2.27 -12.92 -8.66
N LEU A 108 -3.47 -13.15 -9.22
CA LEU A 108 -4.20 -14.39 -9.07
C LEU A 108 -3.47 -15.58 -9.71
N ALA A 109 -2.94 -15.41 -10.92
CA ALA A 109 -2.18 -16.46 -11.59
C ALA A 109 -0.95 -16.86 -10.75
N LEU A 110 -0.17 -15.88 -10.29
CA LEU A 110 1.01 -16.12 -9.43
C LEU A 110 0.64 -16.78 -8.10
N TYR A 111 -0.45 -16.32 -7.47
CA TYR A 111 -0.96 -16.94 -6.24
C TYR A 111 -1.32 -18.42 -6.47
N ALA A 112 -2.07 -18.73 -7.54
CA ALA A 112 -2.57 -20.07 -7.81
C ALA A 112 -1.47 -21.05 -8.26
N GLU A 113 -0.49 -20.59 -9.02
CA GLU A 113 0.58 -21.43 -9.57
C GLU A 113 1.65 -21.79 -8.53
N PHE A 114 2.01 -20.85 -7.65
CA PHE A 114 3.15 -21.00 -6.73
C PHE A 114 2.66 -21.02 -5.28
N ASN A 115 2.47 -22.20 -4.69
CA ASN A 115 1.93 -22.37 -3.33
C ASN A 115 2.84 -21.87 -2.20
N ASP A 116 4.13 -21.70 -2.46
CA ASP A 116 5.15 -21.18 -1.55
C ASP A 116 5.37 -19.66 -1.69
N LEU A 117 4.68 -19.02 -2.65
CA LEU A 117 4.75 -17.58 -2.84
C LEU A 117 3.93 -16.86 -1.77
N ASP A 118 4.58 -15.94 -1.06
CA ASP A 118 3.98 -15.15 0.02
C ASP A 118 3.40 -13.82 -0.44
N GLY A 119 3.77 -13.35 -1.64
CA GLY A 119 3.32 -12.05 -2.13
C GLY A 119 4.10 -11.54 -3.33
N LEU A 120 3.97 -10.24 -3.56
CA LEU A 120 4.55 -9.52 -4.68
C LEU A 120 5.35 -8.32 -4.17
N ALA A 121 6.51 -8.07 -4.77
CA ALA A 121 7.27 -6.84 -4.61
C ALA A 121 7.20 -6.04 -5.92
N TYR A 122 6.84 -4.75 -5.85
CA TYR A 122 6.56 -3.92 -7.02
C TYR A 122 6.98 -2.47 -6.79
N ARG A 123 7.19 -1.68 -7.85
CA ARG A 123 7.45 -0.24 -7.71
C ARG A 123 6.20 0.54 -7.34
N SER A 124 6.34 1.49 -6.41
CA SER A 124 5.31 2.49 -6.16
C SER A 124 5.00 3.26 -7.45
N ARG A 125 3.71 3.40 -7.76
CA ARG A 125 3.24 4.10 -8.97
C ARG A 125 3.53 5.59 -8.90
N TYR A 126 3.48 6.15 -7.70
CA TYR A 126 3.56 7.59 -7.47
C TYR A 126 4.92 8.05 -6.93
N ASN A 127 5.81 7.10 -6.61
CA ASN A 127 7.23 7.31 -6.37
C ASN A 127 8.03 6.08 -6.84
N ASN A 128 8.42 6.04 -8.11
CA ASN A 128 9.06 4.88 -8.73
C ASN A 128 10.41 4.49 -8.09
N GLY A 129 11.01 5.34 -7.24
CA GLY A 129 12.19 5.00 -6.46
C GLY A 129 11.91 4.01 -5.33
N GLU A 130 10.65 3.89 -4.91
CA GLU A 130 10.24 3.10 -3.74
C GLU A 130 9.72 1.72 -4.12
N ILE A 131 10.03 0.73 -3.28
CA ILE A 131 9.50 -0.62 -3.38
C ILE A 131 8.31 -0.77 -2.43
N CYS A 132 7.23 -1.36 -2.95
CA CYS A 132 6.03 -1.71 -2.23
C CYS A 132 5.80 -3.22 -2.27
N TYR A 133 5.04 -3.69 -1.29
CA TYR A 133 4.74 -5.11 -1.12
C TYR A 133 3.24 -5.33 -1.07
N ALA A 134 2.78 -6.39 -1.73
CA ALA A 134 1.43 -6.93 -1.65
C ALA A 134 1.55 -8.37 -1.14
N ILE A 135 1.35 -8.54 0.15
CA ILE A 135 1.56 -9.82 0.86
C ILE A 135 0.22 -10.56 0.92
N PHE A 136 0.19 -11.81 0.48
CA PHE A 136 -0.99 -12.65 0.50
C PHE A 136 -1.29 -13.19 1.90
N ASP A 137 -2.56 -13.48 2.19
CA ASP A 137 -3.01 -14.03 3.48
C ASP A 137 -2.69 -15.50 3.71
N ARG A 138 -1.64 -16.00 3.06
CA ARG A 138 -0.93 -17.25 3.41
C ARG A 138 -0.11 -17.09 4.67
N ILE A 139 0.31 -15.86 4.96
CA ILE A 139 0.98 -15.51 6.20
C ILE A 139 -0.10 -15.11 7.21
N SER A 140 -0.12 -15.79 8.35
CA SER A 140 -1.05 -15.45 9.41
C SER A 140 -0.67 -14.11 10.07
N PRO A 141 -1.63 -13.34 10.59
CA PRO A 141 -1.30 -12.07 11.28
C PRO A 141 -0.32 -12.22 12.45
N GLY A 142 -0.29 -13.37 13.11
CA GLY A 142 0.62 -13.67 14.22
C GLY A 142 2.07 -13.95 13.79
N GLU A 143 2.34 -14.11 12.50
CA GLU A 143 3.69 -14.23 11.95
C GLU A 143 4.34 -12.86 11.67
N PHE A 144 3.65 -11.77 11.96
CA PHE A 144 4.23 -10.43 12.00
C PHE A 144 4.46 -10.00 13.43
N ASP A 145 5.65 -9.45 13.70
CA ASP A 145 5.95 -8.65 14.87
C ASP A 145 5.82 -7.16 14.49
N PRO A 146 4.62 -6.56 14.62
CA PRO A 146 4.44 -5.15 14.36
C PRO A 146 5.10 -4.33 15.47
N GLY A 147 5.98 -3.43 15.09
CA GLY A 147 6.45 -2.38 15.98
C GLY A 147 5.30 -1.49 16.48
N PRO A 148 5.55 -0.60 17.46
CA PRO A 148 4.54 0.31 17.96
C PRO A 148 3.92 1.12 16.83
N VAL A 149 2.64 1.47 16.99
CA VAL A 149 1.98 2.43 16.11
C VAL A 149 2.54 3.81 16.41
N SER A 150 3.02 4.50 15.38
CA SER A 150 3.39 5.90 15.37
C SER A 150 2.26 6.71 14.70
N PRO A 151 1.36 7.35 15.47
CA PRO A 151 0.27 8.15 14.90
C PRO A 151 0.81 9.43 14.25
N PHE A 152 0.31 9.81 13.07
CA PHE A 152 0.80 11.03 12.41
C PHE A 152 0.51 12.31 13.19
N VAL A 153 -0.55 12.32 14.00
CA VAL A 153 -0.87 13.45 14.88
C VAL A 153 0.26 13.76 15.88
N ASP A 154 1.01 12.76 16.30
CA ASP A 154 2.14 12.89 17.25
C ASP A 154 3.47 13.24 16.56
N HIS A 155 3.48 13.29 15.22
CA HIS A 155 4.69 13.42 14.39
C HIS A 155 4.54 14.50 13.32
N LYS A 156 4.06 15.69 13.72
CA LYS A 156 3.71 16.79 12.82
C LYS A 156 4.85 17.20 11.88
N ASP A 157 6.07 17.37 12.40
CA ASP A 157 7.23 17.78 11.60
C ASP A 157 7.57 16.76 10.51
N ARG A 158 7.38 15.46 10.80
CA ARG A 158 7.60 14.39 9.82
C ARG A 158 6.55 14.44 8.72
N VAL A 159 5.29 14.68 9.08
CA VAL A 159 4.19 14.85 8.13
C VAL A 159 4.45 16.06 7.23
N ASP A 160 4.85 17.18 7.81
CA ASP A 160 5.08 18.43 7.07
C ASP A 160 6.26 18.27 6.10
N ALA A 161 7.34 17.61 6.54
CA ALA A 161 8.47 17.28 5.66
C ALA A 161 8.08 16.35 4.50
N MET A 162 7.21 15.34 4.72
CA MET A 162 6.73 14.49 3.63
C MET A 162 5.82 15.25 2.66
N MET A 163 4.97 16.13 3.17
CA MET A 163 4.13 16.99 2.31
C MET A 163 4.98 17.89 1.43
N GLU A 164 5.99 18.53 2.00
CA GLU A 164 6.96 19.36 1.27
C GLU A 164 7.73 18.55 0.23
N LEU A 165 8.30 17.40 0.62
CA LEU A 165 9.05 16.50 -0.27
C LEU A 165 8.26 16.12 -1.53
N TYR A 166 6.95 15.96 -1.42
CA TYR A 166 6.08 15.54 -2.51
C TYR A 166 5.25 16.68 -3.13
N GLY A 167 5.56 17.94 -2.80
CA GLY A 167 4.89 19.12 -3.34
C GLY A 167 3.39 19.17 -3.02
N ALA A 168 2.98 18.59 -1.90
CA ALA A 168 1.60 18.61 -1.41
C ALA A 168 1.40 19.76 -0.42
N VAL A 169 0.18 20.29 -0.36
CA VAL A 169 -0.17 21.42 0.52
C VAL A 169 -1.36 21.07 1.41
N PHE A 170 -1.40 21.64 2.61
CA PHE A 170 -2.56 21.54 3.48
C PHE A 170 -3.61 22.59 3.12
N ASP A 171 -4.86 22.15 3.04
CA ASP A 171 -6.02 23.03 2.99
C ASP A 171 -6.20 23.73 4.34
N THR A 172 -6.04 25.05 4.35
CA THR A 172 -6.23 25.92 5.52
C THR A 172 -7.56 26.67 5.49
N SER A 173 -8.43 26.42 4.50
CA SER A 173 -9.75 27.04 4.44
C SER A 173 -10.60 26.63 5.65
N LEU A 174 -11.40 27.58 6.15
CA LEU A 174 -12.30 27.33 7.27
C LEU A 174 -13.31 26.22 6.91
N PRO A 175 -13.73 25.40 7.89
CA PRO A 175 -14.82 24.45 7.67
C PRO A 175 -16.06 25.21 7.21
N ILE A 176 -16.78 24.64 6.23
CA ILE A 176 -18.08 25.17 5.87
C ILE A 176 -19.02 24.88 7.07
N PRO A 177 -19.65 25.90 7.68
CA PRO A 177 -20.58 25.66 8.77
C PRO A 177 -21.73 24.77 8.29
N PRO A 178 -22.30 23.92 9.16
CA PRO A 178 -23.42 23.07 8.80
C PRO A 178 -24.59 23.93 8.29
N ILE A 179 -25.22 23.49 7.20
CA ILE A 179 -26.43 24.09 6.63
C ILE A 179 -27.64 23.66 7.46
#